data_AF-G5A261-F1
#
_entry.id   AF-G5A261-F1
#
_cell.length_a   1.000
_cell.length_b   1.000
_cell.length_c   1.000
_cell.angle_alpha   90.00
_cell.angle_beta   90.00
_cell.angle_gamma   90.00
#
_symmetry.space_group_name_H-M   'P 1'
#
loop_
_entity.id
_entity.type
_entity.pdbx_description
1 polymer ?
#
loop_
_entity_poly.entity_id
_entity_poly.type
_entity_poly.pdbx_seq_one_letter_code
_entity_poly.pdbx_strand_id
1 'polypeptide(L)'
;MEDLEMKPAVRGRGLKGAGYVKRMQDLRDKDGHHSNRGYNLAQLEGSGTASALAYKLIGTKFVHLLKLNDGLLKVVYPNRSTVGPQRKISDDLSQLIKTLVFDGNIDQQLYDSMSVDDRRVFHELLRITHTQHALRDAIKDPRDVLRQEYIKLKGELMLGHDNPSLIRELKQVLIDKYSAKLISDNEFKEVLVAIE
;
A
#
# COMPACT_ATOMS: atom_id res chain seq x y z
N MET A 1 -19.73 43.32 -62.11
CA MET A 1 -18.96 43.58 -60.88
C MET A 1 -19.52 42.65 -59.82
N GLU A 2 -18.61 41.95 -59.14
CA GLU A 2 -18.80 41.12 -57.93
C GLU A 2 -19.39 39.71 -58.14
N ASP A 3 -18.48 38.78 -58.49
CA ASP A 3 -18.02 37.61 -57.70
C ASP A 3 -18.72 37.34 -56.34
N LEU A 4 -18.83 36.15 -55.74
CA LEU A 4 -18.47 34.74 -55.95
C LEU A 4 -19.08 33.99 -54.73
N GLU A 5 -19.73 32.82 -54.88
CA GLU A 5 -19.50 31.64 -54.00
C GLU A 5 -20.39 30.44 -54.41
N MET A 6 -19.78 29.41 -55.02
CA MET A 6 -20.31 28.04 -55.04
C MET A 6 -19.90 27.32 -53.74
N LYS A 7 -20.81 26.54 -53.14
CA LYS A 7 -20.46 25.50 -52.16
C LYS A 7 -21.02 24.14 -52.60
N PRO A 8 -20.20 23.07 -52.69
CA PRO A 8 -20.60 21.78 -53.25
C PRO A 8 -21.26 20.84 -52.23
N ALA A 9 -22.05 19.90 -52.77
CA ALA A 9 -22.75 18.84 -52.07
C ALA A 9 -21.79 17.85 -51.36
N VAL A 10 -22.00 17.61 -50.07
CA VAL A 10 -21.33 16.51 -49.35
C VAL A 10 -22.28 15.34 -49.18
N ARG A 11 -22.03 14.34 -50.02
CA ARG A 11 -22.59 12.99 -50.04
C ARG A 11 -22.07 12.22 -48.81
N GLY A 12 -22.92 12.04 -47.81
CA GLY A 12 -22.61 11.20 -46.64
C GLY A 12 -22.32 9.75 -47.06
N ARG A 13 -21.10 9.28 -46.83
CA ARG A 13 -20.69 7.89 -47.01
C ARG A 13 -21.24 7.08 -45.83
N GLY A 14 -22.03 6.04 -46.13
CA GLY A 14 -22.46 5.07 -45.12
C GLY A 14 -21.33 4.15 -44.64
N LEU A 15 -21.65 3.39 -43.58
CA LEU A 15 -21.29 1.99 -43.25
C LEU A 15 -21.62 1.80 -41.75
N LYS A 16 -22.83 1.38 -41.35
CA LYS A 16 -23.35 -0.01 -41.26
C LYS A 16 -22.32 -1.04 -40.76
N GLY A 17 -22.49 -1.42 -39.49
CA GLY A 17 -21.93 -2.59 -38.83
C GLY A 17 -21.88 -2.32 -37.33
N ALA A 18 -22.39 -3.14 -36.41
CA ALA A 18 -23.05 -4.41 -36.50
C ALA A 18 -23.83 -4.63 -35.17
N GLY A 19 -24.95 -5.35 -35.23
CA GLY A 19 -25.47 -6.07 -34.07
C GLY A 19 -26.21 -5.25 -33.01
N TYR A 20 -27.45 -4.87 -33.31
CA TYR A 20 -28.47 -4.72 -32.27
C TYR A 20 -28.66 -6.06 -31.56
N VAL A 21 -28.05 -6.25 -30.39
CA VAL A 21 -28.52 -7.24 -29.42
C VAL A 21 -29.50 -6.54 -28.48
N LYS A 22 -30.70 -7.09 -28.49
CA LYS A 22 -31.93 -6.68 -27.83
C LYS A 22 -31.75 -6.30 -26.35
N ARG A 23 -32.46 -5.21 -25.99
CA ARG A 23 -33.26 -5.02 -24.77
C ARG A 23 -32.62 -5.48 -23.45
N MET A 24 -31.93 -4.54 -22.81
CA MET A 24 -32.04 -4.30 -21.37
C MET A 24 -32.87 -3.01 -21.20
N GLN A 25 -34.12 -3.05 -21.66
CA GLN A 25 -35.15 -2.18 -21.12
C GLN A 25 -35.55 -2.81 -19.79
N ASP A 26 -35.53 -1.99 -18.74
CA ASP A 26 -35.96 -2.27 -17.35
C ASP A 26 -34.86 -2.33 -16.29
N LEU A 27 -33.94 -1.36 -16.29
CA LEU A 27 -33.37 -0.79 -15.07
C LEU A 27 -33.18 0.72 -15.26
N ARG A 28 -34.29 1.42 -15.48
CA ARG A 28 -34.34 2.88 -15.56
C ARG A 28 -34.73 3.40 -14.19
N ASP A 29 -33.77 3.47 -13.27
CA ASP A 29 -33.96 4.20 -12.03
C ASP A 29 -34.22 5.67 -12.36
N LYS A 30 -35.28 6.22 -11.75
CA LYS A 30 -35.87 7.54 -12.06
C LYS A 30 -35.00 8.73 -11.68
N ASP A 31 -33.82 8.52 -11.13
CA ASP A 31 -32.93 9.58 -10.68
C ASP A 31 -31.63 9.55 -11.48
N GLY A 32 -31.47 10.53 -12.37
CA GLY A 32 -30.34 10.64 -13.28
C GLY A 32 -29.01 10.72 -12.54
N HIS A 33 -28.32 9.59 -12.42
CA HIS A 33 -26.91 9.53 -12.06
C HIS A 33 -26.14 8.74 -13.11
N HIS A 34 -25.25 9.45 -13.82
CA HIS A 34 -24.33 8.87 -14.79
C HIS A 34 -23.53 7.72 -14.17
N SER A 35 -23.75 6.50 -14.67
CA SER A 35 -23.04 5.28 -14.28
C SER A 35 -21.63 5.25 -14.89
N ASN A 36 -20.73 6.08 -14.38
CA ASN A 36 -19.28 5.89 -14.53
C ASN A 36 -18.56 5.86 -13.17
N ARG A 37 -19.30 5.79 -12.06
CA ARG A 37 -18.75 5.56 -10.73
C ARG A 37 -18.63 4.05 -10.52
N GLY A 38 -17.41 3.55 -10.47
CA GLY A 38 -17.15 2.14 -10.17
C GLY A 38 -17.85 1.70 -8.88
N TYR A 39 -18.33 0.46 -8.87
CA TYR A 39 -18.96 -0.15 -7.69
C TYR A 39 -18.00 -0.21 -6.50
N ASN A 40 -18.55 -0.04 -5.30
CA ASN A 40 -17.80 -0.15 -4.04
C ASN A 40 -17.55 -1.64 -3.71
N LEU A 41 -16.29 -2.02 -3.49
CA LEU A 41 -15.88 -3.38 -3.14
C LEU A 41 -16.53 -3.87 -1.83
N ALA A 42 -16.77 -2.98 -0.86
CA ALA A 42 -17.44 -3.35 0.39
C ALA A 42 -18.88 -3.83 0.16
N GLN A 43 -19.54 -3.38 -0.92
CA GLN A 43 -20.88 -3.83 -1.28
C GLN A 43 -20.88 -5.15 -2.07
N LEU A 44 -19.70 -5.57 -2.56
CA LEU A 44 -19.54 -6.77 -3.37
C LEU A 44 -19.02 -7.97 -2.57
N GLU A 45 -18.53 -7.77 -1.35
CA GLU A 45 -18.01 -8.87 -0.55
C GLU A 45 -19.10 -9.92 -0.29
N GLY A 46 -18.80 -11.19 -0.55
CA GLY A 46 -19.78 -12.29 -0.44
C GLY A 46 -20.79 -12.40 -1.59
N SER A 47 -20.78 -11.49 -2.56
CA SER A 47 -21.71 -11.53 -3.72
C SER A 47 -21.41 -12.63 -4.76
N GLY A 48 -20.26 -13.31 -4.64
CA GLY A 48 -19.80 -14.30 -5.64
C GLY A 48 -19.41 -13.69 -7.00
N THR A 49 -19.42 -12.37 -7.15
CA THR A 49 -19.01 -11.71 -8.40
C THR A 49 -17.50 -11.82 -8.65
N ALA A 50 -17.07 -11.80 -9.91
CA ALA A 50 -15.65 -11.89 -10.26
C ALA A 50 -14.78 -10.81 -9.59
N SER A 51 -15.33 -9.61 -9.38
CA SER A 51 -14.66 -8.56 -8.62
C SER A 51 -14.54 -8.88 -7.12
N ALA A 52 -15.53 -9.52 -6.52
CA ALA A 52 -15.45 -9.97 -5.13
C ALA A 52 -14.42 -11.09 -4.94
N LEU A 53 -14.19 -11.90 -5.97
CA LEU A 53 -13.18 -12.96 -5.96
C LEU A 53 -11.75 -12.43 -6.21
N ALA A 54 -11.62 -11.30 -6.90
CA ALA A 54 -10.32 -10.70 -7.21
C ALA A 54 -9.72 -9.88 -6.04
N TYR A 55 -10.57 -9.44 -5.11
CA TYR A 55 -10.18 -8.58 -3.99
C TYR A 55 -10.64 -9.17 -2.67
N LYS A 56 -9.80 -9.09 -1.64
CA LYS A 56 -10.14 -9.57 -0.31
C LYS A 56 -9.92 -8.49 0.74
N LEU A 57 -10.85 -8.38 1.69
CA LEU A 57 -10.81 -7.40 2.75
C LEU A 57 -9.70 -7.75 3.76
N ILE A 58 -8.98 -6.73 4.20
CA ILE A 58 -8.03 -6.77 5.30
C ILE A 58 -8.23 -5.50 6.14
N GLY A 59 -8.79 -5.65 7.33
CA GLY A 59 -9.21 -4.53 8.18
C GLY A 59 -10.15 -3.58 7.43
N THR A 60 -9.66 -2.37 7.09
CA THR A 60 -10.43 -1.32 6.42
C THR A 60 -10.17 -1.18 4.91
N LYS A 61 -9.31 -2.02 4.31
CA LYS A 61 -8.87 -1.92 2.90
C LYS A 61 -8.94 -3.28 2.21
N PHE A 62 -8.69 -3.30 0.90
CA PHE A 62 -8.70 -4.52 0.10
C PHE A 62 -7.33 -4.80 -0.53
N VAL A 63 -6.94 -6.07 -0.60
CA VAL A 63 -5.76 -6.56 -1.33
C VAL A 63 -6.20 -7.22 -2.64
N HIS A 64 -5.49 -6.93 -3.72
CA HIS A 64 -5.74 -7.53 -5.03
C HIS A 64 -5.05 -8.89 -5.17
N LEU A 65 -5.81 -9.97 -5.12
CA LEU A 65 -5.28 -11.35 -5.01
C LEU A 65 -4.44 -11.78 -6.21
N LEU A 66 -4.87 -11.45 -7.44
CA LEU A 66 -4.09 -11.82 -8.64
C LEU A 66 -2.71 -11.15 -8.64
N LYS A 67 -2.61 -9.93 -8.10
CA LYS A 67 -1.31 -9.23 -8.04
C LYS A 67 -0.45 -9.77 -6.93
N LEU A 68 -1.06 -10.14 -5.81
CA LEU A 68 -0.38 -10.81 -4.71
C LEU A 68 0.23 -12.15 -5.16
N ASN A 69 -0.47 -12.90 -6.02
CA ASN A 69 0.04 -14.12 -6.65
C ASN A 69 1.21 -13.86 -7.61
N ASP A 70 1.24 -12.71 -8.27
CA ASP A 70 2.36 -12.25 -9.10
C ASP A 70 3.56 -11.69 -8.27
N GLY A 71 3.53 -11.79 -6.92
CA GLY A 71 4.56 -11.21 -6.05
C GLY A 71 4.49 -9.68 -5.94
N LEU A 72 3.31 -9.10 -6.20
CA LEU A 72 3.07 -7.65 -6.19
C LEU A 72 1.99 -7.28 -5.18
N LEU A 73 2.38 -6.54 -4.14
CA LEU A 73 1.45 -5.99 -3.16
C LEU A 73 0.73 -4.77 -3.75
N LYS A 74 -0.58 -4.91 -3.98
CA LYS A 74 -1.49 -3.82 -4.36
C LYS A 74 -2.64 -3.74 -3.37
N VAL A 75 -2.68 -2.63 -2.64
CA VAL A 75 -3.73 -2.30 -1.67
C VAL A 75 -4.64 -1.21 -2.25
N VAL A 76 -5.95 -1.35 -2.06
CA VAL A 76 -6.94 -0.40 -2.56
C VAL A 76 -7.98 -0.05 -1.50
N TYR A 77 -8.56 1.14 -1.63
CA TYR A 77 -9.75 1.54 -0.91
C TYR A 77 -10.97 0.76 -1.41
N PRO A 78 -12.08 0.74 -0.64
CA PRO A 78 -13.32 0.12 -1.10
C PRO A 78 -13.83 0.68 -2.45
N ASN A 79 -13.58 1.95 -2.76
CA ASN A 79 -13.89 2.56 -4.05
C ASN A 79 -12.89 2.22 -5.19
N ARG A 80 -11.99 1.25 -4.98
CA ARG A 80 -10.94 0.78 -5.90
C ARG A 80 -9.78 1.76 -6.16
N SER A 81 -9.75 2.94 -5.54
CA SER A 81 -8.57 3.80 -5.65
C SER A 81 -7.38 3.18 -4.93
N THR A 82 -6.18 3.37 -5.48
CA THR A 82 -4.95 2.77 -4.94
C THR A 82 -4.52 3.42 -3.63
N VAL A 83 -4.13 2.60 -2.66
CA VAL A 83 -3.54 3.05 -1.41
C VAL A 83 -2.03 2.97 -1.56
N GLY A 84 -1.42 4.07 -2.00
CA GLY A 84 0.02 4.12 -2.26
C GLY A 84 0.47 3.34 -3.50
N PRO A 85 1.80 3.26 -3.72
CA PRO A 85 2.38 2.58 -4.87
C PRO A 85 2.31 1.06 -4.73
N GLN A 86 2.22 0.37 -5.87
CA GLN A 86 2.40 -1.08 -5.92
C GLN A 86 3.85 -1.43 -5.61
N ARG A 87 4.07 -2.46 -4.79
CA ARG A 87 5.41 -2.89 -4.37
C ARG A 87 5.66 -4.35 -4.74
N LYS A 88 6.88 -4.65 -5.18
CA LYS A 88 7.35 -6.03 -5.28
C LYS A 88 7.66 -6.53 -3.87
N ILE A 89 7.23 -7.75 -3.59
CA ILE A 89 7.43 -8.43 -2.30
C ILE A 89 8.06 -9.79 -2.53
N SER A 90 8.68 -10.35 -1.49
CA SER A 90 9.16 -11.75 -1.51
C SER A 90 8.00 -12.74 -1.51
N ASP A 91 8.31 -13.99 -1.87
CA ASP A 91 7.34 -15.09 -1.85
C ASP A 91 6.89 -15.40 -0.40
N ASP A 92 7.82 -15.36 0.55
CA ASP A 92 7.53 -15.53 1.99
C ASP A 92 6.53 -14.47 2.49
N LEU A 93 6.74 -13.20 2.13
CA LEU A 93 5.83 -12.12 2.48
C LEU A 93 4.47 -12.28 1.78
N SER A 94 4.44 -12.74 0.53
CA SER A 94 3.19 -13.04 -0.18
C SER A 94 2.41 -14.14 0.53
N GLN A 95 3.08 -15.21 0.97
CA GLN A 95 2.48 -16.29 1.74
C GLN A 95 1.95 -15.79 3.08
N LEU A 96 2.73 -15.00 3.82
CA LEU A 96 2.28 -14.44 5.10
C LEU A 96 1.04 -13.56 4.95
N ILE A 97 0.99 -12.71 3.91
CA ILE A 97 -0.18 -11.87 3.62
C ILE A 97 -1.38 -12.73 3.25
N LYS A 98 -1.20 -13.82 2.50
CA LYS A 98 -2.28 -14.77 2.19
C LYS A 98 -2.85 -15.40 3.46
N THR A 99 -2.00 -15.92 4.34
CA THR A 99 -2.44 -16.49 5.63
C THR A 99 -3.23 -15.47 6.44
N LEU A 100 -2.76 -14.22 6.51
CA LEU A 100 -3.50 -13.15 7.19
C LEU A 100 -4.86 -12.85 6.55
N VAL A 101 -4.92 -12.82 5.21
CA VAL A 101 -6.11 -12.45 4.44
C VAL A 101 -7.18 -13.55 4.43
N PHE A 102 -6.79 -14.82 4.48
CA PHE A 102 -7.71 -15.96 4.44
C PHE A 102 -8.03 -16.51 5.84
N ASP A 103 -7.01 -16.66 6.69
CA ASP A 103 -7.15 -17.33 7.98
C ASP A 103 -7.28 -16.33 9.15
N GLY A 104 -7.00 -15.04 8.91
CA GLY A 104 -7.03 -14.01 9.95
C GLY A 104 -5.91 -14.15 10.99
N ASN A 105 -4.96 -15.04 10.75
CA ASN A 105 -3.85 -15.35 11.65
C ASN A 105 -2.51 -14.98 11.01
N ILE A 106 -1.50 -14.80 11.85
CA ILE A 106 -0.14 -14.50 11.39
C ILE A 106 0.78 -15.61 11.85
N ASP A 107 1.48 -16.20 10.89
CA ASP A 107 2.57 -17.14 11.16
C ASP A 107 3.79 -16.36 11.68
N GLN A 108 3.97 -16.37 13.00
CA GLN A 108 5.08 -15.68 13.66
C GLN A 108 6.44 -16.26 13.28
N GLN A 109 6.54 -17.57 13.05
CA GLN A 109 7.80 -18.21 12.66
C GLN A 109 8.22 -17.76 11.28
N LEU A 110 7.27 -17.73 10.33
CA LEU A 110 7.52 -17.18 9.01
C LEU A 110 7.92 -15.70 9.13
N TYR A 111 7.17 -14.91 9.92
CA TYR A 111 7.46 -13.50 10.11
C TYR A 111 8.88 -13.23 10.62
N ASP A 112 9.32 -13.96 11.64
CA ASP A 112 10.65 -13.78 12.27
C ASP A 112 11.80 -14.19 11.36
N SER A 113 11.57 -15.16 10.46
CA SER A 113 12.57 -15.61 9.49
C SER A 113 12.78 -14.66 8.31
N MET A 114 11.84 -13.72 8.08
CA MET A 114 11.89 -12.80 6.94
C MET A 114 12.91 -11.67 7.09
N SER A 115 13.31 -11.12 5.93
CA SER A 115 14.15 -9.92 5.84
C SER A 115 13.53 -8.72 6.59
N VAL A 116 14.39 -7.80 7.05
CA VAL A 116 13.95 -6.58 7.74
C VAL A 116 13.06 -5.71 6.82
N ASP A 117 13.37 -5.68 5.53
CA ASP A 117 12.59 -4.95 4.53
C ASP A 117 11.19 -5.53 4.35
N ASP A 118 11.06 -6.86 4.26
CA ASP A 118 9.73 -7.50 4.16
C ASP A 118 8.93 -7.32 5.44
N ARG A 119 9.55 -7.49 6.61
CA ARG A 119 8.90 -7.21 7.90
C ARG A 119 8.43 -5.77 8.01
N ARG A 120 9.19 -4.81 7.47
CA ARG A 120 8.79 -3.40 7.40
C ARG A 120 7.58 -3.21 6.48
N VAL A 121 7.59 -3.80 5.29
CA VAL A 121 6.46 -3.70 4.35
C VAL A 121 5.20 -4.31 4.96
N PHE A 122 5.34 -5.45 5.64
CA PHE A 122 4.23 -6.09 6.35
C PHE A 122 3.68 -5.21 7.47
N HIS A 123 4.55 -4.62 8.30
CA HIS A 123 4.13 -3.71 9.37
C HIS A 123 3.41 -2.46 8.81
N GLU A 124 3.90 -1.90 7.70
CA GLU A 124 3.22 -0.79 7.01
C GLU A 124 1.83 -1.20 6.49
N LEU A 125 1.70 -2.41 5.94
CA LEU A 125 0.41 -2.97 5.53
C LEU A 125 -0.56 -3.06 6.72
N LEU A 126 -0.12 -3.61 7.86
CA LEU A 126 -0.94 -3.69 9.07
C LEU A 126 -1.41 -2.31 9.53
N ARG A 127 -0.51 -1.32 9.45
CA ARG A 127 -0.80 0.06 9.81
C ARG A 127 -1.86 0.70 8.92
N ILE A 128 -1.70 0.62 7.60
CA ILE A 128 -2.61 1.21 6.61
C ILE A 128 -3.99 0.55 6.62
N THR A 129 -4.02 -0.75 6.93
CA THR A 129 -5.26 -1.54 7.00
C THR A 129 -5.97 -1.42 8.34
N HIS A 130 -5.29 -0.87 9.37
CA HIS A 130 -5.73 -0.80 10.77
C HIS A 130 -5.96 -2.19 11.40
N THR A 131 -5.19 -3.20 11.00
CA THR A 131 -5.31 -4.58 11.51
C THR A 131 -4.43 -4.86 12.73
N GLN A 132 -3.49 -3.96 13.05
CA GLN A 132 -2.58 -4.07 14.21
C GLN A 132 -3.30 -4.34 15.55
N HIS A 133 -4.50 -3.78 15.74
CA HIS A 133 -5.29 -3.97 16.98
C HIS A 133 -6.19 -5.20 16.96
N ALA A 134 -6.42 -5.78 15.77
CA ALA A 134 -7.26 -6.96 15.62
C ALA A 134 -6.48 -8.26 15.87
N LEU A 135 -5.15 -8.18 15.87
CA LEU A 135 -4.27 -9.30 16.13
C LEU A 135 -4.14 -9.53 17.64
N ARG A 136 -4.22 -10.80 18.08
CA ARG A 136 -4.05 -11.18 19.48
C ARG A 136 -2.70 -10.76 20.05
N ASP A 137 -1.65 -10.94 19.25
CA ASP A 137 -0.29 -10.53 19.58
C ASP A 137 0.08 -9.33 18.70
N ALA A 138 0.37 -8.20 19.33
CA ALA A 138 0.84 -7.01 18.62
C ALA A 138 2.23 -7.27 18.03
N ILE A 139 2.33 -7.26 16.71
CA ILE A 139 3.62 -7.33 16.02
C ILE A 139 4.37 -6.04 16.31
N LYS A 140 5.52 -6.17 16.98
CA LYS A 140 6.40 -5.04 17.28
C LYS A 140 7.00 -4.48 15.99
N ASP A 141 7.21 -3.17 15.94
CA ASP A 141 7.88 -2.57 14.79
C ASP A 141 9.32 -3.12 14.72
N PRO A 142 9.77 -3.71 13.61
CA PRO A 142 11.15 -4.18 13.48
C PRO A 142 12.18 -3.07 13.69
N ARG A 143 11.78 -1.80 13.57
CA ARG A 143 12.62 -0.61 13.82
C ARG A 143 12.70 -0.20 15.29
N ASP A 144 11.87 -0.77 16.16
CA ASP A 144 11.89 -0.42 17.58
C ASP A 144 13.21 -0.82 18.24
N VAL A 145 13.87 -1.88 17.76
CA VAL A 145 15.20 -2.29 18.23
C VAL A 145 16.23 -1.18 17.99
N LEU A 146 16.30 -0.67 16.75
CA LEU A 146 17.17 0.46 16.38
C LEU A 146 16.83 1.73 17.17
N ARG A 147 15.56 1.95 17.49
CA ARG A 147 15.14 3.09 18.33
C ARG A 147 15.61 2.92 19.77
N GLN A 148 15.48 1.72 20.35
CA GLN A 148 15.89 1.43 21.72
C GLN A 148 17.40 1.51 21.88
N GLU A 149 18.17 0.93 20.96
CA GLU A 149 19.64 1.02 20.97
C GLU A 149 20.11 2.47 20.93
N TYR A 150 19.54 3.28 20.03
CA TYR A 150 19.85 4.71 19.97
C TYR A 150 19.53 5.44 21.29
N ILE A 151 18.37 5.18 21.90
CA ILE A 151 17.98 5.82 23.16
C ILE A 151 18.95 5.44 24.29
N LYS A 152 19.35 4.17 24.35
CA LYS A 152 20.32 3.67 25.33
C LYS A 152 21.67 4.37 25.16
N LEU A 153 22.23 4.33 23.96
CA LEU A 153 23.55 4.91 23.66
C LEU A 153 23.57 6.43 23.88
N LYS A 154 22.51 7.13 23.47
CA LYS A 154 22.35 8.57 23.75
C LYS A 154 22.24 8.83 25.26
N GLY A 155 21.52 8.00 25.99
CA GLY A 155 21.40 8.09 27.44
C GLY A 155 22.74 7.92 28.16
N GLU A 156 23.54 6.94 27.75
CA GLU A 156 24.88 6.71 28.29
C GLU A 156 25.83 7.89 28.03
N LEU A 157 25.77 8.50 26.83
CA LEU A 157 26.51 9.72 26.52
C LEU A 157 26.05 10.91 27.39
N MET A 158 24.75 11.11 27.58
CA MET A 158 24.20 12.19 28.42
C MET A 158 24.58 12.06 29.90
N LEU A 159 24.88 10.84 30.35
CA LEU A 159 25.37 10.56 31.70
C LEU A 159 26.89 10.78 31.86
N GLY A 160 27.59 11.20 30.79
CA GLY A 160 29.02 11.50 30.79
C GLY A 160 29.92 10.28 30.60
N HIS A 161 29.38 9.16 30.11
CA HIS A 161 30.17 7.97 29.77
C HIS A 161 30.74 8.07 28.35
N ASP A 162 31.72 8.96 28.17
CA ASP A 162 32.30 9.30 26.86
C ASP A 162 33.42 8.33 26.46
N ASN A 163 33.08 7.05 26.35
CA ASN A 163 34.01 6.06 25.83
C ASN A 163 34.12 6.16 24.29
N PRO A 164 35.33 6.11 23.70
CA PRO A 164 35.50 6.17 22.25
C PRO A 164 34.76 5.07 21.48
N SER A 165 34.54 3.91 22.11
CA SER A 165 33.73 2.81 21.56
C SER A 165 32.25 3.17 21.48
N LEU A 166 31.69 3.77 22.54
CA LEU A 166 30.29 4.22 22.59
C LEU A 166 29.99 5.27 21.51
N ILE A 167 30.90 6.22 21.32
CA ILE A 167 30.79 7.24 20.27
C ILE A 167 30.77 6.61 18.87
N ARG A 168 31.62 5.59 18.64
CA ARG A 168 31.64 4.87 17.35
C ARG A 168 30.35 4.08 17.12
N GLU A 169 29.86 3.37 18.15
CA GLU A 169 28.60 2.63 18.08
C GLU A 169 27.41 3.57 17.86
N LEU A 170 27.37 4.71 18.56
CA LEU A 170 26.33 5.72 18.38
C LEU A 170 26.34 6.29 16.96
N LYS A 171 27.53 6.58 16.38
CA LYS A 171 27.65 7.03 14.99
C LYS A 171 27.13 5.98 14.00
N GLN A 172 27.44 4.71 14.21
CA GLN A 172 26.94 3.62 13.37
C GLN A 172 25.40 3.52 13.43
N VAL A 173 24.83 3.47 14.63
CA VAL A 173 23.37 3.41 14.83
C VAL A 173 22.67 4.67 14.30
N LEU A 174 23.31 5.84 14.37
CA LEU A 174 22.78 7.09 13.80
C LEU A 174 22.66 6.99 12.27
N ILE A 175 23.68 6.47 11.60
CA ILE A 175 23.68 6.24 10.15
C ILE A 175 22.59 5.22 9.78
N ASP A 176 22.46 4.14 10.54
CA ASP A 176 21.45 3.10 10.31
C ASP A 176 20.03 3.63 10.52
N LYS A 177 19.82 4.51 11.52
CA LYS A 177 18.55 5.23 11.71
C LYS A 177 18.23 6.18 10.57
N TYR A 178 19.24 6.90 10.09
CA TYR A 178 19.09 7.86 9.00
C TYR A 178 18.70 7.14 7.69
N SER A 179 19.41 6.06 7.35
CA SER A 179 19.11 5.24 6.17
C SER A 179 17.71 4.60 6.27
N ALA A 180 17.28 4.20 7.47
CA ALA A 180 15.94 3.72 7.73
C ALA A 180 14.85 4.81 7.69
N LYS A 181 15.20 6.09 7.48
CA LYS A 181 14.31 7.26 7.50
C LYS A 181 13.55 7.40 8.83
N LEU A 182 14.21 7.06 9.94
CA LEU A 182 13.65 7.14 11.29
C LEU A 182 13.87 8.49 11.97
N ILE A 183 14.83 9.26 11.46
CA ILE A 183 15.21 10.59 11.94
C ILE A 183 15.29 11.55 10.75
N SER A 184 15.09 12.84 11.01
CA SER A 184 15.18 13.88 9.98
C SER A 184 16.62 14.29 9.71
N ASP A 185 16.89 14.92 8.55
CA ASP A 185 18.21 15.48 8.23
C ASP A 185 18.72 16.46 9.29
N ASN A 186 17.80 17.24 9.88
CA ASN A 186 18.15 18.20 10.93
C ASN A 186 18.56 17.47 12.21
N GLU A 187 17.77 16.48 12.64
CA GLU A 187 18.07 15.66 13.83
C GLU A 187 19.37 14.88 13.66
N PHE A 188 19.65 14.37 12.45
CA PHE A 188 20.91 13.71 12.14
C PHE A 188 22.11 14.65 12.30
N LYS A 189 22.02 15.87 11.73
CA LYS A 189 23.08 16.88 11.83
C LYS A 189 23.32 17.36 13.26
N GLU A 190 22.25 17.63 14.00
CA GLU A 190 22.34 18.07 15.40
C GLU A 190 23.10 17.06 16.27
N VAL A 191 22.77 15.77 16.11
CA VAL A 191 23.41 14.71 16.88
C VAL A 191 24.85 14.49 16.40
N LEU A 192 25.12 14.58 15.09
CA LEU A 192 26.49 14.45 14.58
C LEU A 192 27.42 15.52 15.16
N VAL A 193 26.97 16.78 15.22
CA VAL A 193 27.72 17.92 15.77
C VAL A 193 27.95 17.75 17.28
N ALA A 194 27.04 17.12 18.00
CA ALA A 194 27.18 16.88 19.45
C ALA A 194 28.20 15.78 19.80
N ILE A 195 28.68 15.00 18.80
CA ILE A 195 29.61 13.88 18.99
C ILE A 195 30.91 14.08 18.16
N GLU A 196 31.14 15.28 17.65
CA GLU A 196 32.44 15.75 17.13
C GLU A 196 33.27 16.37 18.25
#